data_AF-A0AAN8IZW3-F1
#
_entry.id   AF-A0AAN8IZW3-F1
#
_cell.length_a   1.000
_cell.length_b   1.000
_cell.length_c   1.000
_cell.angle_alpha   90.00
_cell.angle_beta   90.00
_cell.angle_gamma   90.00
#
_symmetry.space_group_name_H-M   'P 1'
#
loop_
_entity.id
_entity.type
_entity.pdbx_description
1 polymer ?
#
loop_
_entity_poly.entity_id
_entity_poly.type
_entity_poly.pdbx_seq_one_letter_code
_entity_poly.pdbx_strand_id
1 'polypeptide(L)'
;MWAKKSFIFAMVHVCLVVADYEDYCLTKDNRVICDQDSMTEIPKGIPKTSKSLVIMGKPGAQFNIPRLRRSNFEGLSDLEEIFITFAQVTTVDADTFQGLKQLKRVDLSFNKITTIYQQLFSGLDDLEDINLSGNEYCELQPGAVAKLPSLRNLYLAGMNLRNLYVSSFIGLDSLLHLDVAGNDIRKLEKGIFDPLKNLVSLDISSNRIKGLDGDMETSLSKLQSLNMGNNPWQCNCDMKWIKKLPSKFIYDTESYSADRVVVCKGPDNLMYKNLVDVPDNQLACTPASIKDCKKLDVEEGQPGDISCTIDGDPFPDVTWTPPAGGSVLHSDDLEDNTDYSVSDNGTLTIKSVKMDQNGAWTIDVRNVLNKDSTTVTVNVTQKATPEAEAKSDNGVLIGACAGGGVALLCLIIIIAVCCKNKKNKVGKVGETP
;
A
#
# COMPACT_ATOMS: atom_id res chain seq x y z
N MET A 1 0.13 -5.78 86.99
CA MET A 1 -0.32 -7.16 86.73
C MET A 1 -1.78 -7.10 86.27
N TRP A 2 -2.05 -7.59 85.06
CA TRP A 2 -3.37 -7.92 84.46
C TRP A 2 -4.36 -6.77 84.24
N ALA A 3 -5.10 -6.64 83.13
CA ALA A 3 -5.02 -7.09 81.74
C ALA A 3 -6.06 -6.21 81.01
N LYS A 4 -5.71 -5.58 79.88
CA LYS A 4 -6.67 -4.88 79.02
C LYS A 4 -7.54 -5.93 78.32
N LYS A 5 -8.85 -5.97 78.63
CA LYS A 5 -9.85 -6.68 77.84
C LYS A 5 -10.52 -5.67 76.88
N SER A 6 -10.31 -5.92 75.59
CA SER A 6 -11.00 -5.28 74.47
C SER A 6 -12.50 -5.52 74.53
N PHE A 7 -13.27 -4.48 74.23
CA PHE A 7 -14.68 -4.57 73.89
C PHE A 7 -14.82 -5.08 72.45
N ILE A 8 -15.67 -6.09 72.28
CA ILE A 8 -16.21 -6.57 71.01
C ILE A 8 -17.69 -6.17 70.99
N PHE A 9 -18.18 -5.56 69.90
CA PHE A 9 -19.50 -5.78 69.27
C PHE A 9 -19.51 -4.94 67.98
N ALA A 10 -19.09 -5.54 66.86
CA ALA A 10 -19.95 -6.13 65.84
C ALA A 10 -20.64 -5.08 64.94
N MET A 11 -20.06 -4.85 63.76
CA MET A 11 -20.82 -4.50 62.56
C MET A 11 -20.41 -5.44 61.43
N VAL A 12 -21.44 -6.03 60.86
CA VAL A 12 -21.50 -7.06 59.83
C VAL A 12 -20.57 -6.74 58.66
N HIS A 13 -19.58 -7.59 58.43
CA HIS A 13 -18.89 -7.68 57.14
C HIS A 13 -19.86 -8.31 56.12
N VAL A 14 -20.54 -7.47 55.35
CA VAL A 14 -20.94 -7.87 54.00
C VAL A 14 -19.66 -7.78 53.16
N CYS A 15 -18.92 -8.88 53.09
CA CYS A 15 -17.95 -9.06 52.00
C CYS A 15 -18.74 -9.25 50.70
N LEU A 16 -19.20 -8.14 50.12
CA LEU A 16 -19.29 -8.07 48.68
C LEU A 16 -17.85 -8.01 48.20
N VAL A 17 -17.34 -9.16 47.75
CA VAL A 17 -16.18 -9.19 46.86
C VAL A 17 -16.65 -8.56 45.56
N VAL A 18 -16.65 -7.23 45.51
CA VAL A 18 -16.49 -6.52 44.25
C VAL A 18 -15.02 -6.76 43.93
N ALA A 19 -14.76 -7.69 43.02
CA ALA A 19 -13.43 -7.80 42.45
C ALA A 19 -13.07 -6.42 41.90
N ASP A 20 -11.99 -5.83 42.39
CA ASP A 20 -11.44 -4.56 41.96
C ASP A 20 -11.31 -4.57 40.43
N TYR A 21 -12.29 -3.98 39.75
CA TYR A 21 -12.20 -3.65 38.34
C TYR A 21 -11.26 -2.46 38.31
N GLU A 22 -10.05 -2.62 37.79
CA GLU A 22 -9.07 -1.54 37.70
C GLU A 22 -9.77 -0.27 37.16
N ASP A 23 -9.59 0.87 37.85
CA ASP A 23 -10.31 2.16 37.76
C ASP A 23 -10.35 2.83 36.35
N TYR A 24 -9.97 2.10 35.29
CA TYR A 24 -9.76 2.61 33.95
C TYR A 24 -10.92 2.43 32.97
N CYS A 25 -11.89 1.57 33.30
CA CYS A 25 -12.97 1.24 32.38
C CYS A 25 -14.33 1.12 33.06
N LEU A 26 -15.35 1.63 32.38
CA LEU A 26 -16.76 1.52 32.76
C LEU A 26 -17.45 0.45 31.93
N THR A 27 -18.22 -0.41 32.59
CA THR A 27 -19.02 -1.44 31.91
C THR A 27 -20.50 -1.12 32.05
N LYS A 28 -21.23 -1.07 30.92
CA LYS A 28 -22.68 -0.87 30.89
C LYS A 28 -23.28 -1.62 29.70
N ASP A 29 -24.30 -2.43 29.93
CA ASP A 29 -25.05 -3.14 28.86
C ASP A 29 -24.16 -3.95 27.88
N ASN A 30 -23.20 -4.72 28.41
CA ASN A 30 -22.17 -5.46 27.63
C ASN A 30 -21.25 -4.57 26.77
N ARG A 31 -21.23 -3.25 27.01
CA ARG A 31 -20.27 -2.32 26.43
C ARG A 31 -19.25 -1.92 27.49
N VAL A 32 -17.97 -2.04 27.16
CA VAL A 32 -16.84 -1.63 28.00
C VAL A 32 -16.21 -0.40 27.37
N ILE A 33 -16.10 0.67 28.15
CA ILE A 33 -15.55 1.96 27.71
C ILE A 33 -14.35 2.29 28.60
N CYS A 34 -13.20 2.52 27.98
CA CYS A 34 -11.94 2.84 28.62
C CYS A 34 -11.40 4.16 28.05
N ASP A 35 -11.14 5.15 28.91
CA ASP A 35 -10.78 6.51 28.50
C ASP A 35 -9.73 7.19 29.41
N GLN A 36 -9.04 6.41 30.25
CA GLN A 36 -8.03 6.96 31.17
C GLN A 36 -6.72 7.30 30.47
N ASP A 37 -6.23 8.50 30.72
CA ASP A 37 -5.08 9.11 30.04
C ASP A 37 -3.73 8.40 30.29
N SER A 38 -3.67 7.44 31.23
CA SER A 38 -2.47 6.69 31.60
C SER A 38 -2.42 5.24 31.09
N MET A 39 -3.39 4.81 30.29
CA MET A 39 -3.43 3.42 29.81
C MET A 39 -2.27 3.11 28.85
N THR A 40 -1.61 1.98 29.11
CA THR A 40 -0.50 1.47 28.27
C THR A 40 -0.77 0.10 27.68
N GLU A 41 -1.83 -0.58 28.13
CA GLU A 41 -2.28 -1.86 27.59
C GLU A 41 -3.81 -1.99 27.65
N ILE A 42 -4.35 -2.96 26.91
CA ILE A 42 -5.76 -3.33 27.00
C ILE A 42 -5.98 -4.10 28.32
N PRO A 43 -6.99 -3.75 29.15
CA PRO A 43 -7.23 -4.41 30.42
C PRO A 43 -7.56 -5.89 30.26
N LYS A 44 -6.98 -6.74 31.12
CA LYS A 44 -7.18 -8.21 31.07
C LYS A 44 -8.52 -8.68 31.66
N GLY A 45 -9.21 -7.80 32.39
CA GLY A 45 -10.45 -8.12 33.12
C GLY A 45 -11.75 -7.89 32.34
N ILE A 46 -11.68 -7.66 31.03
CA ILE A 46 -12.88 -7.40 30.20
C ILE A 46 -13.86 -8.59 30.30
N PRO A 47 -15.14 -8.36 30.65
CA PRO A 47 -16.13 -9.42 30.74
C PRO A 47 -16.26 -10.17 29.42
N LYS A 48 -16.28 -11.51 29.47
CA LYS A 48 -16.36 -12.37 28.27
C LYS A 48 -17.67 -12.20 27.49
N THR A 49 -18.72 -11.71 28.15
CA THR A 49 -20.02 -11.41 27.55
C THR A 49 -20.07 -10.03 26.88
N SER A 50 -18.95 -9.29 26.87
CA SER A 50 -18.88 -7.97 26.25
C SER A 50 -19.10 -8.08 24.75
N LYS A 51 -19.97 -7.21 24.24
CA LYS A 51 -20.30 -7.06 22.82
C LYS A 51 -19.58 -5.89 22.17
N SER A 52 -19.17 -4.90 22.95
CA SER A 52 -18.56 -3.67 22.43
C SER A 52 -17.42 -3.25 23.35
N LEU A 53 -16.23 -3.10 22.78
CA LEU A 53 -15.06 -2.56 23.47
C LEU A 53 -14.70 -1.20 22.85
N VAL A 54 -14.67 -0.17 23.69
CA VAL A 54 -14.34 1.19 23.30
C VAL A 54 -13.15 1.67 24.09
N ILE A 55 -12.09 2.03 23.39
CA ILE A 55 -10.87 2.61 23.90
C ILE A 55 -10.64 3.90 23.13
N MET A 56 -10.73 5.04 23.80
CA MET A 56 -10.57 6.34 23.18
C MET A 56 -9.47 7.10 23.91
N GLY A 57 -8.32 7.24 23.26
CA GLY A 57 -7.26 8.10 23.75
C GLY A 57 -7.60 9.58 23.56
N LYS A 58 -6.81 10.45 24.20
CA LYS A 58 -6.86 11.90 23.98
C LYS A 58 -5.56 12.38 23.34
N PRO A 59 -5.62 13.29 22.34
CA PRO A 59 -4.42 13.91 21.79
C PRO A 59 -3.58 14.58 22.90
N GLY A 60 -2.29 14.21 23.00
CA GLY A 60 -1.34 14.80 23.97
C GLY A 60 -1.27 14.12 25.35
N ALA A 61 -2.07 13.08 25.61
CA ALA A 61 -1.96 12.27 26.83
C ALA A 61 -0.82 11.22 26.76
N GLN A 62 -0.44 10.63 27.91
CA GLN A 62 0.50 9.49 27.97
C GLN A 62 -0.10 8.15 27.49
N PHE A 63 -1.30 8.21 26.90
CA PHE A 63 -2.03 7.07 26.38
C PHE A 63 -1.24 6.38 25.26
N ASN A 64 -0.80 5.13 25.47
CA ASN A 64 0.07 4.45 24.53
C ASN A 64 -0.14 2.93 24.57
N ILE A 65 -1.00 2.41 23.68
CA ILE A 65 -1.17 0.98 23.46
C ILE A 65 -0.43 0.63 22.16
N PRO A 66 0.89 0.39 22.19
CA PRO A 66 1.70 0.41 20.97
C PRO A 66 1.36 -0.74 20.02
N ARG A 67 0.80 -1.84 20.53
CA ARG A 67 0.55 -3.05 19.74
C ARG A 67 -0.72 -3.78 20.15
N LEU A 68 -1.52 -4.13 19.14
CA LEU A 68 -2.65 -5.04 19.28
C LEU A 68 -2.24 -6.44 18.84
N ARG A 69 -2.65 -7.44 19.63
CA ARG A 69 -2.37 -8.86 19.40
C ARG A 69 -3.57 -9.69 19.80
N ARG A 70 -3.60 -10.94 19.32
CA ARG A 70 -4.66 -11.89 19.64
C ARG A 70 -4.93 -12.08 21.13
N SER A 71 -3.88 -12.08 21.96
CA SER A 71 -4.01 -12.22 23.43
C SER A 71 -4.77 -11.08 24.10
N ASN A 72 -4.88 -9.90 23.45
CA ASN A 72 -5.67 -8.80 24.00
C ASN A 72 -7.18 -9.09 23.97
N PHE A 73 -7.63 -9.99 23.08
CA PHE A 73 -9.04 -10.31 22.88
C PHE A 73 -9.38 -11.76 23.24
N GLU A 74 -8.49 -12.42 23.99
CA GLU A 74 -8.65 -13.83 24.32
C GLU A 74 -9.91 -14.09 25.16
N GLY A 75 -10.78 -14.97 24.66
CA GLY A 75 -12.03 -15.33 25.32
C GLY A 75 -13.17 -14.31 25.14
N LEU A 76 -12.97 -13.25 24.36
CA LEU A 76 -13.99 -12.23 24.04
C LEU A 76 -14.74 -12.57 22.73
N SER A 77 -15.18 -13.82 22.57
CA SER A 77 -15.79 -14.33 21.33
C SER A 77 -17.15 -13.71 20.96
N ASP A 78 -17.76 -12.99 21.91
CA ASP A 78 -19.05 -12.31 21.76
C ASP A 78 -18.91 -10.85 21.31
N LEU A 79 -17.68 -10.36 21.10
CA LEU A 79 -17.45 -9.02 20.59
C LEU A 79 -18.04 -8.86 19.19
N GLU A 80 -18.90 -7.86 19.07
CA GLU A 80 -19.47 -7.37 17.82
C GLU A 80 -18.79 -6.06 17.37
N GLU A 81 -18.20 -5.30 18.31
CA GLU A 81 -17.62 -3.99 18.04
C GLU A 81 -16.29 -3.79 18.77
N ILE A 82 -15.28 -3.30 18.05
CA ILE A 82 -14.01 -2.85 18.62
C ILE A 82 -13.74 -1.44 18.09
N PHE A 83 -13.70 -0.48 19.00
CA PHE A 83 -13.33 0.91 18.71
C PHE A 83 -12.09 1.26 19.52
N ILE A 84 -10.94 1.39 18.87
CA ILE A 84 -9.67 1.74 19.50
C ILE A 84 -9.11 2.94 18.72
N THR A 85 -9.41 4.15 19.18
CA THR A 85 -9.09 5.40 18.46
C THR A 85 -8.18 6.28 19.30
N PHE A 86 -7.31 7.06 18.65
CA PHE A 86 -6.36 7.96 19.32
C PHE A 86 -5.44 7.27 20.36
N ALA A 87 -5.24 5.95 20.23
CA ALA A 87 -4.57 5.10 21.21
C ALA A 87 -3.06 4.93 20.96
N GLN A 88 -2.51 5.63 19.96
CA GLN A 88 -1.11 5.55 19.53
C GLN A 88 -0.68 4.14 19.09
N VAL A 89 -1.62 3.30 18.64
CA VAL A 89 -1.31 1.96 18.14
C VAL A 89 -0.39 2.08 16.93
N THR A 90 0.73 1.37 16.95
CA THR A 90 1.71 1.35 15.85
C THR A 90 1.71 0.03 15.09
N THR A 91 1.44 -1.08 15.78
CA THR A 91 1.44 -2.42 15.20
C THR A 91 0.13 -3.14 15.50
N VAL A 92 -0.44 -3.80 14.49
CA VAL A 92 -1.54 -4.75 14.66
C VAL A 92 -1.09 -6.08 14.07
N ASP A 93 -1.03 -7.12 14.90
CA ASP A 93 -0.58 -8.44 14.44
C ASP A 93 -1.61 -9.03 13.47
N ALA A 94 -1.14 -9.78 12.47
CA ALA A 94 -1.99 -10.32 11.40
C ALA A 94 -3.09 -11.29 11.89
N ASP A 95 -2.97 -11.86 13.10
CA ASP A 95 -3.94 -12.76 13.72
C ASP A 95 -4.75 -12.10 14.85
N THR A 96 -4.64 -10.77 15.02
CA THR A 96 -5.23 -10.03 16.15
C THR A 96 -6.72 -10.30 16.36
N PHE A 97 -7.51 -10.33 15.28
CA PHE A 97 -8.95 -10.55 15.34
C PHE A 97 -9.37 -12.00 15.06
N GLN A 98 -8.41 -12.92 14.98
CA GLN A 98 -8.69 -14.31 14.63
C GLN A 98 -9.60 -14.98 15.67
N GLY A 99 -10.76 -15.46 15.20
CA GLY A 99 -11.75 -16.15 16.02
C GLY A 99 -12.87 -15.27 16.57
N LEU A 100 -12.81 -13.94 16.38
CA LEU A 100 -13.88 -13.01 16.73
C LEU A 100 -14.98 -13.01 15.66
N LYS A 101 -15.61 -14.16 15.44
CA LYS A 101 -16.53 -14.38 14.30
C LYS A 101 -17.80 -13.53 14.33
N GLN A 102 -18.15 -12.94 15.47
CA GLN A 102 -19.32 -12.08 15.63
C GLN A 102 -19.01 -10.60 15.35
N LEU A 103 -17.76 -10.28 15.03
CA LEU A 103 -17.31 -8.91 14.85
C LEU A 103 -17.97 -8.28 13.61
N LYS A 104 -18.68 -7.18 13.84
CA LYS A 104 -19.38 -6.40 12.83
C LYS A 104 -18.70 -5.07 12.55
N ARG A 105 -18.03 -4.48 13.55
CA ARG A 105 -17.44 -3.14 13.42
C ARG A 105 -16.06 -3.05 14.03
N VAL A 106 -15.11 -2.54 13.26
CA VAL A 106 -13.75 -2.24 13.70
C VAL A 106 -13.41 -0.80 13.35
N ASP A 107 -13.13 0.00 14.37
CA ASP A 107 -12.58 1.35 14.21
C ASP A 107 -11.19 1.40 14.86
N LEU A 108 -10.16 1.55 14.03
CA LEU A 108 -8.78 1.77 14.44
C LEU A 108 -8.27 3.14 13.96
N SER A 109 -9.17 4.08 13.71
CA SER A 109 -8.84 5.39 13.17
C SER A 109 -8.01 6.25 14.13
N PHE A 110 -7.28 7.20 13.55
CA PHE A 110 -6.43 8.16 14.25
C PHE A 110 -5.43 7.51 15.20
N ASN A 111 -4.86 6.37 14.78
CA ASN A 111 -3.69 5.77 15.42
C ASN A 111 -2.43 6.07 14.59
N LYS A 112 -1.38 5.27 14.75
CA LYS A 112 -0.10 5.37 14.04
C LYS A 112 0.27 4.04 13.39
N ILE A 113 -0.73 3.28 12.96
CA ILE A 113 -0.55 1.94 12.43
C ILE A 113 0.26 2.05 11.14
N THR A 114 1.36 1.29 11.05
CA THR A 114 2.26 1.37 9.90
C THR A 114 1.89 0.42 8.78
N THR A 115 1.21 -0.69 9.10
CA THR A 115 0.90 -1.74 8.14
C THR A 115 -0.40 -2.44 8.52
N ILE A 116 -1.27 -2.63 7.53
CA ILE A 116 -2.46 -3.48 7.64
C ILE A 116 -2.23 -4.71 6.76
N TYR A 117 -2.04 -5.85 7.42
CA TYR A 117 -1.72 -7.12 6.78
C TYR A 117 -2.92 -7.75 6.10
N GLN A 118 -2.67 -8.50 5.03
CA GLN A 118 -3.72 -9.17 4.26
C GLN A 118 -4.65 -10.06 5.11
N GLN A 119 -4.12 -10.68 6.15
CA GLN A 119 -4.82 -11.68 6.96
C GLN A 119 -5.61 -11.10 8.13
N LEU A 120 -5.47 -9.81 8.42
CA LEU A 120 -5.98 -9.19 9.65
C LEU A 120 -7.49 -9.40 9.85
N PHE A 121 -8.27 -9.29 8.76
CA PHE A 121 -9.73 -9.45 8.77
C PHE A 121 -10.20 -10.80 8.19
N SER A 122 -9.29 -11.76 8.00
CA SER A 122 -9.62 -13.02 7.35
C SER A 122 -10.63 -13.86 8.14
N GLY A 123 -11.71 -14.27 7.47
CA GLY A 123 -12.79 -15.09 8.05
C GLY A 123 -13.77 -14.32 8.94
N LEU A 124 -13.74 -12.99 8.91
CA LEU A 124 -14.73 -12.12 9.56
C LEU A 124 -15.88 -11.82 8.58
N ASP A 125 -16.62 -12.86 8.21
CA ASP A 125 -17.62 -12.79 7.13
C ASP A 125 -18.81 -11.86 7.45
N ASP A 126 -19.07 -11.60 8.74
CA ASP A 126 -20.13 -10.72 9.25
C ASP A 126 -19.66 -9.27 9.48
N LEU A 127 -18.41 -8.93 9.11
CA LEU A 127 -17.86 -7.59 9.31
C LEU A 127 -18.52 -6.59 8.36
N GLU A 128 -19.14 -5.55 8.89
CA GLU A 128 -19.93 -4.54 8.17
C GLU A 128 -19.20 -3.19 8.06
N ASP A 129 -18.45 -2.79 9.10
CA ASP A 129 -17.79 -1.47 9.15
C ASP A 129 -16.30 -1.60 9.48
N ILE A 130 -15.46 -1.01 8.64
CA ILE A 130 -14.04 -0.81 8.90
C ILE A 130 -13.68 0.67 8.77
N ASN A 131 -13.08 1.22 9.81
CA ASN A 131 -12.48 2.56 9.77
C ASN A 131 -11.00 2.50 10.15
N LEU A 132 -10.14 2.85 9.21
CA LEU A 132 -8.67 2.92 9.36
C LEU A 132 -8.14 4.34 9.14
N SER A 133 -9.03 5.33 9.01
CA SER A 133 -8.70 6.70 8.65
C SER A 133 -7.70 7.34 9.60
N GLY A 134 -6.85 8.25 9.12
CA GLY A 134 -5.90 8.99 9.96
C GLY A 134 -4.75 8.17 10.53
N ASN A 135 -4.51 6.95 10.04
CA ASN A 135 -3.24 6.23 10.23
C ASN A 135 -2.27 6.66 9.14
N GLU A 136 -1.67 7.85 9.30
CA GLU A 136 -0.74 8.42 8.31
C GLU A 136 0.43 7.45 8.05
N TYR A 137 0.81 7.29 6.77
CA TYR A 137 1.89 6.41 6.31
C TYR A 137 1.62 4.90 6.49
N CYS A 138 0.35 4.52 6.68
CA CYS A 138 -0.02 3.12 6.75
C CYS A 138 0.06 2.46 5.37
N GLU A 139 0.88 1.43 5.25
CA GLU A 139 0.86 0.52 4.11
C GLU A 139 -0.36 -0.41 4.20
N LEU A 140 -1.30 -0.26 3.27
CA LEU A 140 -2.42 -1.19 3.11
C LEU A 140 -2.01 -2.29 2.14
N GLN A 141 -1.71 -3.49 2.63
CA GLN A 141 -1.31 -4.59 1.76
C GLN A 141 -2.41 -4.93 0.75
N PRO A 142 -2.06 -5.29 -0.50
CA PRO A 142 -3.03 -5.71 -1.50
C PRO A 142 -3.95 -6.82 -0.97
N GLY A 143 -5.26 -6.58 -1.05
CA GLY A 143 -6.27 -7.52 -0.58
C GLY A 143 -6.50 -7.57 0.93
N ALA A 144 -5.94 -6.65 1.72
CA ALA A 144 -6.15 -6.64 3.18
C ALA A 144 -7.57 -6.34 3.63
N VAL A 145 -8.35 -5.68 2.78
CA VAL A 145 -9.79 -5.45 2.98
C VAL A 145 -10.62 -6.21 1.95
N ALA A 146 -10.06 -7.23 1.28
CA ALA A 146 -10.78 -8.04 0.32
C ALA A 146 -11.50 -9.23 0.99
N LYS A 147 -12.45 -9.84 0.26
CA LYS A 147 -13.20 -11.02 0.68
C LYS A 147 -14.00 -10.84 1.98
N LEU A 148 -14.57 -9.66 2.16
CA LEU A 148 -15.48 -9.33 3.26
C LEU A 148 -16.90 -9.15 2.69
N PRO A 149 -17.68 -10.23 2.55
CA PRO A 149 -18.93 -10.21 1.78
C PRO A 149 -20.03 -9.35 2.41
N SER A 150 -19.96 -9.10 3.72
CA SER A 150 -20.92 -8.26 4.46
C SER A 150 -20.48 -6.81 4.62
N LEU A 151 -19.27 -6.45 4.19
CA LEU A 151 -18.73 -5.11 4.41
C LEU A 151 -19.60 -4.07 3.67
N ARG A 152 -20.05 -3.05 4.41
CA ARG A 152 -20.90 -1.96 3.93
C ARG A 152 -20.14 -0.65 3.91
N ASN A 153 -19.32 -0.39 4.92
CA ASN A 153 -18.65 0.89 5.09
C ASN A 153 -17.14 0.69 5.26
N LEU A 154 -16.37 1.34 4.40
CA LEU A 154 -14.91 1.29 4.41
C LEU A 154 -14.34 2.71 4.36
N TYR A 155 -13.67 3.10 5.44
CA TYR A 155 -13.05 4.41 5.58
C TYR A 155 -11.53 4.29 5.66
N LEU A 156 -10.85 4.89 4.70
CA LEU A 156 -9.40 4.88 4.49
C LEU A 156 -8.86 6.31 4.31
N ALA A 157 -9.56 7.31 4.85
CA ALA A 157 -9.23 8.71 4.64
C ALA A 157 -7.92 9.09 5.35
N GLY A 158 -7.08 9.93 4.74
CA GLY A 158 -5.88 10.45 5.40
C GLY A 158 -4.84 9.38 5.79
N MET A 159 -4.68 8.34 4.97
CA MET A 159 -3.69 7.25 5.20
C MET A 159 -2.39 7.44 4.40
N ASN A 160 -2.32 8.47 3.53
CA ASN A 160 -1.21 8.70 2.58
C ASN A 160 -1.08 7.59 1.51
N LEU A 161 -2.22 7.02 1.08
CA LEU A 161 -2.26 6.03 0.01
C LEU A 161 -1.90 6.70 -1.34
N ARG A 162 -1.01 6.09 -2.11
CA ARG A 162 -0.66 6.54 -3.47
C ARG A 162 -1.38 5.75 -4.56
N ASN A 163 -1.60 4.46 -4.31
CA ASN A 163 -2.23 3.54 -5.25
C ASN A 163 -3.36 2.79 -4.56
N LEU A 164 -4.36 2.43 -5.36
CA LEU A 164 -5.40 1.47 -5.02
C LEU A 164 -5.36 0.36 -6.06
N TYR A 165 -5.42 -0.89 -5.62
CA TYR A 165 -5.39 -2.05 -6.50
C TYR A 165 -6.78 -2.66 -6.61
N VAL A 166 -7.16 -3.13 -7.79
CA VAL A 166 -8.43 -3.87 -8.00
C VAL A 166 -8.58 -5.02 -7.01
N SER A 167 -7.46 -5.69 -6.71
CA SER A 167 -7.40 -6.82 -5.77
C SER A 167 -7.82 -6.46 -4.35
N SER A 168 -7.70 -5.20 -3.93
CA SER A 168 -8.12 -4.72 -2.61
C SER A 168 -9.63 -4.72 -2.42
N PHE A 169 -10.40 -4.66 -3.52
CA PHE A 169 -11.87 -4.55 -3.47
C PHE A 169 -12.60 -5.83 -3.89
N ILE A 170 -11.88 -6.90 -4.22
CA ILE A 170 -12.48 -8.18 -4.61
C ILE A 170 -13.33 -8.74 -3.47
N GLY A 171 -14.57 -9.13 -3.79
CA GLY A 171 -15.50 -9.74 -2.83
C GLY A 171 -16.20 -8.74 -1.91
N LEU A 172 -16.12 -7.44 -2.19
CA LEU A 172 -16.83 -6.37 -1.48
C LEU A 172 -18.16 -6.02 -2.16
N ASP A 173 -18.92 -7.04 -2.59
CA ASP A 173 -20.17 -6.84 -3.33
C ASP A 173 -21.23 -6.05 -2.54
N SER A 174 -21.19 -6.09 -1.20
CA SER A 174 -22.14 -5.39 -0.32
C SER A 174 -21.74 -3.96 0.03
N LEU A 175 -20.57 -3.49 -0.42
CA LEU A 175 -20.04 -2.19 -0.03
C LEU A 175 -20.94 -1.06 -0.55
N LEU A 176 -21.33 -0.18 0.36
CA LEU A 176 -22.21 0.96 0.11
C LEU A 176 -21.45 2.28 0.17
N HIS A 177 -20.50 2.41 1.09
CA HIS A 177 -19.77 3.64 1.35
C HIS A 177 -18.26 3.37 1.35
N LEU A 178 -17.56 4.05 0.44
CA LEU A 178 -16.11 4.04 0.34
C LEU A 178 -15.59 5.47 0.49
N ASP A 179 -14.73 5.68 1.47
CA ASP A 179 -14.04 6.94 1.69
C ASP A 179 -12.53 6.73 1.58
N VAL A 180 -11.93 7.34 0.57
CA VAL A 180 -10.48 7.38 0.34
C VAL A 180 -9.98 8.83 0.25
N ALA A 181 -10.71 9.77 0.88
CA ALA A 181 -10.40 11.19 0.83
C ALA A 181 -9.06 11.53 1.52
N GLY A 182 -8.43 12.63 1.10
CA GLY A 182 -7.22 13.13 1.77
C GLY A 182 -6.02 12.18 1.67
N ASN A 183 -5.95 11.38 0.61
CA ASN A 183 -4.80 10.55 0.28
C ASN A 183 -3.96 11.21 -0.82
N ASP A 184 -2.97 10.52 -1.37
CA ASP A 184 -2.08 11.03 -2.42
C ASP A 184 -2.29 10.25 -3.74
N ILE A 185 -3.52 9.78 -3.97
CA ILE A 185 -3.87 8.93 -5.11
C ILE A 185 -3.80 9.73 -6.40
N ARG A 186 -2.98 9.29 -7.36
CA ARG A 186 -2.74 9.98 -8.64
C ARG A 186 -3.56 9.43 -9.81
N LYS A 187 -3.74 8.11 -9.82
CA LYS A 187 -4.39 7.37 -10.88
C LYS A 187 -5.30 6.31 -10.28
N LEU A 188 -6.44 6.12 -10.92
CA LEU A 188 -7.36 5.04 -10.63
C LEU A 188 -7.28 4.06 -11.80
N GLU A 189 -6.88 2.83 -11.51
CA GLU A 189 -6.80 1.78 -12.53
C GLU A 189 -8.16 1.53 -13.17
N LYS A 190 -8.14 1.14 -14.44
CA LYS A 190 -9.35 0.74 -15.14
C LYS A 190 -10.00 -0.45 -14.41
N GLY A 191 -11.29 -0.31 -14.11
CA GLY A 191 -12.07 -1.33 -13.42
C GLY A 191 -11.86 -1.40 -11.90
N ILE A 192 -11.18 -0.42 -11.29
CA ILE A 192 -10.95 -0.37 -9.83
C ILE A 192 -12.23 -0.51 -9.00
N PHE A 193 -13.36 -0.01 -9.51
CA PHE A 193 -14.66 -0.07 -8.83
C PHE A 193 -15.59 -1.18 -9.33
N ASP A 194 -15.17 -1.99 -10.32
CA ASP A 194 -16.00 -3.08 -10.87
C ASP A 194 -16.46 -4.10 -9.81
N PRO A 195 -15.67 -4.43 -8.77
CA PRO A 195 -16.14 -5.29 -7.69
C PRO A 195 -17.27 -4.67 -6.84
N LEU A 196 -17.40 -3.35 -6.81
CA LEU A 196 -18.26 -2.60 -5.86
C LEU A 196 -19.68 -2.41 -6.38
N LYS A 197 -20.38 -3.52 -6.67
CA LYS A 197 -21.67 -3.55 -7.39
C LYS A 197 -22.83 -2.81 -6.70
N ASN A 198 -22.70 -2.45 -5.43
CA ASN A 198 -23.73 -1.78 -4.64
C ASN A 198 -23.28 -0.41 -4.11
N LEU A 199 -22.19 0.16 -4.62
CA LEU A 199 -21.65 1.41 -4.11
C LEU A 199 -22.66 2.56 -4.28
N VAL A 200 -22.95 3.25 -3.17
CA VAL A 200 -23.90 4.36 -3.07
C VAL A 200 -23.19 5.68 -2.81
N SER A 201 -22.12 5.66 -2.01
CA SER A 201 -21.32 6.84 -1.68
C SER A 201 -19.85 6.58 -1.94
N LEU A 202 -19.21 7.50 -2.65
CA LEU A 202 -17.79 7.49 -2.92
C LEU A 202 -17.20 8.87 -2.59
N ASP A 203 -16.23 8.91 -1.69
CA ASP A 203 -15.41 10.09 -1.44
C ASP A 203 -13.98 9.85 -1.94
N ILE A 204 -13.59 10.57 -3.00
CA ILE A 204 -12.24 10.59 -3.57
C ILE A 204 -11.62 11.98 -3.49
N SER A 205 -12.20 12.86 -2.67
CA SER A 205 -11.77 14.26 -2.57
C SER A 205 -10.37 14.40 -1.99
N SER A 206 -9.76 15.56 -2.23
CA SER A 206 -8.45 15.92 -1.66
C SER A 206 -7.36 14.87 -1.98
N ASN A 207 -7.31 14.45 -3.25
CA ASN A 207 -6.29 13.55 -3.81
C ASN A 207 -5.53 14.25 -4.96
N ARG A 208 -4.80 13.47 -5.77
CA ARG A 208 -4.02 13.94 -6.94
C ARG A 208 -4.57 13.40 -8.26
N ILE A 209 -5.85 13.01 -8.29
CA ILE A 209 -6.47 12.35 -9.43
C ILE A 209 -6.70 13.36 -10.56
N LYS A 210 -6.21 13.02 -11.76
CA LYS A 210 -6.33 13.87 -12.95
C LYS A 210 -7.55 13.57 -13.80
N GLY A 211 -8.14 12.38 -13.73
CA GLY A 211 -9.30 12.02 -14.53
C GLY A 211 -10.02 10.81 -13.98
N LEU A 212 -11.26 10.62 -14.43
CA LEU A 212 -12.06 9.42 -14.19
C LEU A 212 -12.44 8.83 -15.54
N ASP A 213 -12.01 7.58 -15.76
CA ASP A 213 -12.28 6.84 -17.00
C ASP A 213 -13.78 6.73 -17.25
N GLY A 214 -14.21 6.93 -18.50
CA GLY A 214 -15.59 6.79 -18.94
C GLY A 214 -16.19 5.41 -18.69
N ASP A 215 -15.36 4.36 -18.67
CA ASP A 215 -15.79 3.00 -18.38
C ASP A 215 -16.33 2.84 -16.93
N MET A 216 -16.01 3.78 -16.04
CA MET A 216 -16.53 3.78 -14.65
C MET A 216 -18.03 4.09 -14.57
N GLU A 217 -18.65 4.63 -15.63
CA GLU A 217 -20.08 4.96 -15.68
C GLU A 217 -20.95 3.73 -15.33
N THR A 218 -20.57 2.55 -15.80
CA THR A 218 -21.34 1.32 -15.55
C THR A 218 -21.19 0.84 -14.10
N SER A 219 -19.97 0.89 -13.57
CA SER A 219 -19.63 0.37 -12.24
C SER A 219 -20.17 1.27 -11.13
N LEU A 220 -20.30 2.58 -11.40
CA LEU A 220 -20.83 3.57 -10.47
C LEU A 220 -22.30 3.93 -10.73
N SER A 221 -23.05 3.07 -11.41
CA SER A 221 -24.45 3.34 -11.81
C SER A 221 -25.46 3.48 -10.65
N LYS A 222 -25.13 3.00 -9.45
CA LYS A 222 -25.98 3.10 -8.23
C LYS A 222 -25.62 4.28 -7.34
N LEU A 223 -24.61 5.06 -7.73
CA LEU A 223 -24.07 6.13 -6.90
C LEU A 223 -25.14 7.21 -6.66
N GLN A 224 -25.26 7.63 -5.42
CA GLN A 224 -26.13 8.70 -4.97
C GLN A 224 -25.35 9.87 -4.34
N SER A 225 -24.05 9.68 -4.17
CA SER A 225 -23.17 10.58 -3.42
C SER A 225 -21.74 10.40 -3.95
N LEU A 226 -21.17 11.46 -4.50
CA LEU A 226 -19.85 11.51 -5.09
C LEU A 226 -19.16 12.81 -4.68
N ASN A 227 -18.15 12.68 -3.83
CA ASN A 227 -17.28 13.81 -3.50
C ASN A 227 -15.98 13.73 -4.32
N MET A 228 -15.77 14.76 -5.14
CA MET A 228 -14.64 14.90 -6.07
C MET A 228 -13.86 16.18 -5.85
N GLY A 229 -14.10 16.87 -4.72
CA GLY A 229 -13.45 18.12 -4.38
C GLY A 229 -11.92 18.00 -4.40
N ASN A 230 -11.24 19.13 -4.59
CA ASN A 230 -9.79 19.25 -4.37
C ASN A 230 -8.91 18.23 -5.10
N ASN A 231 -9.20 17.98 -6.38
CA ASN A 231 -8.36 17.16 -7.26
C ASN A 231 -7.93 17.96 -8.53
N PRO A 232 -6.78 17.63 -9.14
CA PRO A 232 -6.27 18.32 -10.32
C PRO A 232 -6.92 17.87 -11.65
N TRP A 233 -8.25 17.94 -11.72
CA TRP A 233 -9.05 17.42 -12.84
C TRP A 233 -8.64 17.98 -14.21
N GLN A 234 -8.33 17.08 -15.14
CA GLN A 234 -8.16 17.31 -16.58
C GLN A 234 -9.49 17.04 -17.26
N CYS A 235 -10.31 18.07 -17.38
CA CYS A 235 -11.65 17.99 -17.92
C CYS A 235 -11.64 17.80 -19.44
N ASN A 236 -11.76 16.56 -19.88
CA ASN A 236 -11.78 16.17 -21.28
C ASN A 236 -13.02 15.33 -21.60
N CYS A 237 -13.03 14.69 -22.77
CA CYS A 237 -14.20 13.91 -23.20
C CYS A 237 -14.51 12.70 -22.32
N ASP A 238 -13.52 12.17 -21.60
CA ASP A 238 -13.65 10.95 -20.80
C ASP A 238 -14.49 11.20 -19.55
N MET A 239 -14.44 12.42 -19.02
CA MET A 239 -15.22 12.83 -17.85
C MET A 239 -16.68 13.22 -18.17
N LYS A 240 -17.14 13.06 -19.41
CA LYS A 240 -18.51 13.44 -19.82
C LYS A 240 -19.60 12.74 -19.03
N TRP A 241 -19.37 11.49 -18.62
CA TRP A 241 -20.36 10.71 -17.87
C TRP A 241 -20.71 11.34 -16.52
N ILE A 242 -19.79 12.10 -15.90
CA ILE A 242 -20.05 12.82 -14.65
C ILE A 242 -21.24 13.77 -14.79
N LYS A 243 -21.40 14.39 -15.97
CA LYS A 243 -22.52 15.28 -16.25
C LYS A 243 -23.87 14.57 -16.36
N LYS A 244 -23.86 13.24 -16.54
CA LYS A 244 -25.08 12.42 -16.54
C LYS A 244 -25.57 12.10 -15.13
N LEU A 245 -24.70 12.24 -14.11
CA LEU A 245 -25.11 12.08 -12.72
C LEU A 245 -26.04 13.24 -12.32
N PRO A 246 -27.09 12.97 -11.52
CA PRO A 246 -27.89 14.01 -10.91
C PRO A 246 -27.00 14.99 -10.13
N SER A 247 -27.15 16.30 -10.35
CA SER A 247 -26.30 17.32 -9.71
C SER A 247 -26.27 17.22 -8.19
N LYS A 248 -27.39 16.86 -7.56
CA LYS A 248 -27.49 16.63 -6.10
C LYS A 248 -26.59 15.49 -5.57
N PHE A 249 -26.07 14.63 -6.44
CA PHE A 249 -25.18 13.54 -6.04
C PHE A 249 -23.73 14.00 -5.97
N ILE A 250 -23.37 15.09 -6.65
CA ILE A 250 -22.00 15.58 -6.67
C ILE A 250 -21.91 16.72 -5.64
N TYR A 251 -21.03 16.60 -4.66
CA TYR A 251 -20.81 17.64 -3.65
C TYR A 251 -19.33 17.82 -3.30
N ASP A 252 -19.02 18.94 -2.65
CA ASP A 252 -17.71 19.27 -2.10
C ASP A 252 -17.95 19.75 -0.66
N THR A 253 -17.40 19.02 0.31
CA THR A 253 -17.56 19.31 1.75
C THR A 253 -16.80 20.55 2.19
N GLU A 254 -15.81 21.00 1.41
CA GLU A 254 -14.98 22.16 1.72
C GLU A 254 -15.44 23.43 0.98
N SER A 255 -16.32 23.31 -0.02
CA SER A 255 -16.86 24.45 -0.75
C SER A 255 -18.09 25.05 -0.06
N TYR A 256 -18.01 26.35 0.25
CA TYR A 256 -19.15 27.16 0.71
C TYR A 256 -20.24 27.37 -0.36
N SER A 257 -20.00 26.93 -1.60
CA SER A 257 -20.92 27.05 -2.72
C SER A 257 -21.20 25.66 -3.31
N ALA A 258 -22.48 25.28 -3.27
CA ALA A 258 -22.99 24.08 -3.95
C ALA A 258 -22.80 24.14 -5.49
N ASP A 259 -22.38 25.28 -6.04
CA ASP A 259 -22.26 25.53 -7.49
C ASP A 259 -20.83 25.32 -8.02
N ARG A 260 -19.84 24.97 -7.18
CA ARG A 260 -18.42 24.79 -7.59
C ARG A 260 -17.82 23.47 -7.13
N VAL A 261 -18.46 22.38 -7.53
CA VAL A 261 -18.15 21.05 -6.98
C VAL A 261 -16.97 20.36 -7.68
N VAL A 262 -16.84 20.49 -9.00
CA VAL A 262 -15.77 19.83 -9.78
C VAL A 262 -15.04 20.87 -10.62
N VAL A 263 -13.95 21.42 -10.07
CA VAL A 263 -13.21 22.50 -10.72
C VAL A 263 -12.11 21.94 -11.63
N CYS A 264 -12.19 22.23 -12.91
CA CYS A 264 -11.18 21.85 -13.89
C CYS A 264 -9.85 22.57 -13.62
N LYS A 265 -8.74 21.82 -13.58
CA LYS A 265 -7.36 22.36 -13.57
C LYS A 265 -6.71 22.34 -14.94
N GLY A 266 -7.22 21.52 -15.85
CA GLY A 266 -6.87 21.57 -17.26
C GLY A 266 -8.02 21.05 -18.12
N PRO A 267 -7.91 21.15 -19.45
CA PRO A 267 -6.91 21.93 -20.19
C PRO A 267 -7.02 23.45 -19.93
N ASP A 268 -6.03 24.24 -20.36
CA ASP A 268 -5.91 25.69 -20.06
C ASP A 268 -7.19 26.49 -20.35
N ASN A 269 -7.90 26.16 -21.43
CA ASN A 269 -9.15 26.82 -21.83
C ASN A 269 -10.36 26.49 -20.93
N LEU A 270 -10.24 25.46 -20.09
CA LEU A 270 -11.24 25.02 -19.12
C LEU A 270 -10.81 25.26 -17.67
N MET A 271 -9.59 25.75 -17.43
CA MET A 271 -9.08 26.00 -16.09
C MET A 271 -10.05 26.88 -15.27
N TYR A 272 -10.29 26.47 -14.03
CA TYR A 272 -11.20 27.08 -13.05
C TYR A 272 -12.70 27.01 -13.36
N LYS A 273 -13.12 26.40 -14.47
CA LYS A 273 -14.54 26.15 -14.75
C LYS A 273 -15.05 24.98 -13.92
N ASN A 274 -16.33 25.01 -13.59
CA ASN A 274 -17.02 23.84 -13.06
C ASN A 274 -17.35 22.89 -14.22
N LEU A 275 -16.89 21.64 -14.15
CA LEU A 275 -17.11 20.60 -15.17
C LEU A 275 -18.57 20.47 -15.59
N VAL A 276 -19.51 20.57 -14.63
CA VAL A 276 -20.94 20.41 -14.89
C VAL A 276 -21.48 21.51 -15.82
N ASP A 277 -20.88 22.70 -15.78
CA ASP A 277 -21.26 23.85 -16.61
C ASP A 277 -20.52 23.90 -17.95
N VAL A 278 -19.48 23.09 -18.15
CA VAL A 278 -18.70 23.06 -19.39
C VAL A 278 -19.51 22.40 -20.52
N PRO A 279 -19.72 23.03 -21.68
CA PRO A 279 -20.41 22.41 -22.82
C PRO A 279 -19.72 21.15 -23.33
N ASP A 280 -20.49 20.13 -23.75
CA ASP A 280 -19.95 18.81 -24.17
C ASP A 280 -18.99 18.87 -25.36
N ASN A 281 -19.13 19.88 -26.22
CA ASN A 281 -18.24 20.10 -27.36
C ASN A 281 -16.86 20.66 -26.95
N GLN A 282 -16.74 21.23 -25.74
CA GLN A 282 -15.47 21.70 -25.18
C GLN A 282 -14.74 20.59 -24.41
N LEU A 283 -15.46 19.57 -23.95
CA LEU A 283 -14.90 18.33 -23.41
C LEU A 283 -14.44 17.42 -24.56
N ALA A 284 -13.36 17.81 -25.20
CA ALA A 284 -12.73 17.07 -26.30
C ALA A 284 -11.59 16.19 -25.80
N CYS A 285 -11.23 15.17 -26.58
CA CYS A 285 -10.05 14.34 -26.36
C CYS A 285 -9.16 14.41 -27.60
N THR A 286 -7.87 14.13 -27.43
CA THR A 286 -6.91 14.03 -28.54
C THR A 286 -6.29 12.63 -28.59
N PRO A 287 -6.08 12.04 -29.78
CA PRO A 287 -5.50 10.71 -29.91
C PRO A 287 -4.11 10.63 -29.28
N ALA A 288 -3.80 9.48 -28.68
CA ALA A 288 -2.46 9.15 -28.21
C ALA A 288 -1.49 9.08 -29.39
N SER A 289 -0.31 9.68 -29.26
CA SER A 289 0.75 9.61 -30.27
C SER A 289 2.15 9.63 -29.66
N ILE A 290 3.08 8.90 -30.28
CA ILE A 290 4.48 8.83 -29.88
C ILE A 290 5.36 9.56 -30.90
N LYS A 291 6.24 10.43 -30.42
CA LYS A 291 7.17 11.23 -31.23
C LYS A 291 8.57 11.27 -30.59
N ASP A 292 9.57 11.65 -31.38
CA ASP A 292 10.91 12.04 -30.90
C ASP A 292 11.57 11.09 -29.89
N CYS A 293 11.54 9.78 -30.17
CA CYS A 293 12.16 8.78 -29.31
C CYS A 293 13.69 8.85 -29.32
N LYS A 294 14.30 8.82 -28.13
CA LYS A 294 15.75 8.83 -27.93
C LYS A 294 16.29 7.41 -27.76
N LYS A 295 17.24 7.03 -28.62
CA LYS A 295 18.02 5.79 -28.48
C LYS A 295 18.95 5.89 -27.27
N LEU A 296 19.29 4.75 -26.68
CA LEU A 296 20.20 4.65 -25.55
C LEU A 296 21.42 3.81 -25.92
N ASP A 297 22.60 4.42 -25.86
CA ASP A 297 23.89 3.75 -25.95
C ASP A 297 24.57 3.85 -24.57
N VAL A 298 24.85 2.71 -23.94
CA VAL A 298 25.26 2.68 -22.52
C VAL A 298 26.17 1.49 -22.22
N GLU A 299 27.11 1.68 -21.29
CA GLU A 299 27.96 0.59 -20.80
C GLU A 299 27.23 -0.26 -19.75
N GLU A 300 27.50 -1.57 -19.76
CA GLU A 300 26.95 -2.49 -18.77
C GLU A 300 27.23 -2.03 -17.33
N GLY A 301 26.19 -2.04 -16.51
CA GLY A 301 26.19 -1.63 -15.11
C GLY A 301 25.82 -0.16 -14.86
N GLN A 302 25.86 0.70 -15.88
CA GLN A 302 25.45 2.11 -15.77
C GLN A 302 23.91 2.26 -15.85
N PRO A 303 23.32 3.29 -15.21
CA PRO A 303 21.92 3.63 -15.43
C PRO A 303 21.72 4.24 -16.83
N GLY A 304 20.51 4.10 -17.37
CA GLY A 304 20.16 4.71 -18.65
C GLY A 304 18.67 4.93 -18.82
N ASP A 305 18.32 6.04 -19.47
CA ASP A 305 16.93 6.44 -19.72
C ASP A 305 16.56 6.22 -21.19
N ILE A 306 15.40 5.60 -21.42
CA ILE A 306 14.73 5.57 -22.72
C ILE A 306 13.45 6.39 -22.64
N SER A 307 13.31 7.33 -23.57
CA SER A 307 12.23 8.32 -23.58
C SER A 307 11.72 8.59 -24.99
N CYS A 308 10.44 8.90 -25.08
CA CYS A 308 9.78 9.45 -26.25
C CYS A 308 8.92 10.64 -25.80
N THR A 309 8.62 11.55 -26.71
CA THR A 309 7.58 12.56 -26.51
C THR A 309 6.22 11.91 -26.73
N ILE A 310 5.38 11.93 -25.69
CA ILE A 310 4.05 11.33 -25.70
C ILE A 310 3.02 12.46 -25.64
N ASP A 311 2.16 12.51 -26.65
CA ASP A 311 1.02 13.44 -26.71
C ASP A 311 -0.29 12.66 -26.65
N GLY A 312 -1.35 13.31 -26.17
CA GLY A 312 -2.71 12.76 -26.11
C GLY A 312 -3.47 13.30 -24.91
N ASP A 313 -4.79 13.34 -25.00
CA ASP A 313 -5.68 13.76 -23.92
C ASP A 313 -6.93 12.87 -23.89
N PRO A 314 -7.26 12.14 -22.79
CA PRO A 314 -6.45 11.98 -21.58
C PRO A 314 -5.01 11.55 -21.87
N PHE A 315 -4.10 11.94 -20.97
CA PHE A 315 -2.71 11.52 -21.08
C PHE A 315 -2.66 9.98 -21.19
N PRO A 316 -2.01 9.43 -22.21
CA PRO A 316 -2.06 8.00 -22.46
C PRO A 316 -1.46 7.18 -21.33
N ASP A 317 -2.02 6.00 -21.10
CA ASP A 317 -1.38 4.95 -20.31
C ASP A 317 -0.15 4.42 -21.06
N VAL A 318 1.00 4.35 -20.37
CA VAL A 318 2.31 4.06 -20.98
C VAL A 318 2.86 2.76 -20.44
N THR A 319 3.20 1.86 -21.36
CA THR A 319 3.82 0.57 -21.02
C THR A 319 5.06 0.31 -21.86
N TRP A 320 6.03 -0.36 -21.25
CA TRP A 320 7.29 -0.73 -21.90
C TRP A 320 7.46 -2.25 -21.91
N THR A 321 7.88 -2.81 -23.05
CA THR A 321 8.13 -4.25 -23.20
C THR A 321 9.60 -4.49 -23.55
N PRO A 322 10.33 -5.33 -22.78
CA PRO A 322 11.71 -5.67 -23.09
C PRO A 322 11.90 -6.46 -24.41
N PRO A 323 13.10 -6.47 -25.03
CA PRO A 323 13.36 -7.02 -26.36
C PRO A 323 13.08 -8.52 -26.55
N ALA A 324 13.06 -9.30 -25.48
CA ALA A 324 12.82 -10.75 -25.51
C ALA A 324 11.37 -11.15 -25.19
N GLY A 325 10.43 -10.19 -25.17
CA GLY A 325 9.04 -10.46 -24.76
C GLY A 325 8.91 -10.75 -23.26
N GLY A 326 9.75 -10.08 -22.46
CA GLY A 326 9.66 -10.13 -20.99
C GLY A 326 8.37 -9.51 -20.46
N SER A 327 8.21 -9.51 -19.14
CA SER A 327 7.05 -8.90 -18.50
C SER A 327 6.88 -7.44 -18.93
N VAL A 328 5.65 -7.08 -19.31
CA VAL A 328 5.28 -5.71 -19.61
C VAL A 328 5.47 -4.88 -18.35
N LEU A 329 6.17 -3.76 -18.49
CA LEU A 329 6.46 -2.81 -17.45
C LEU A 329 5.41 -1.71 -17.48
N HIS A 330 4.50 -1.73 -16.51
CA HIS A 330 3.50 -0.70 -16.30
C HIS A 330 4.00 0.29 -15.25
N SER A 331 3.71 1.59 -15.38
CA SER A 331 4.14 2.60 -14.40
C SER A 331 3.71 2.24 -12.97
N ASP A 332 2.49 1.73 -12.86
CA ASP A 332 1.83 1.47 -11.58
C ASP A 332 2.44 0.23 -10.86
N ASP A 333 3.13 -0.65 -11.59
CA ASP A 333 3.80 -1.85 -11.04
C ASP A 333 5.25 -1.57 -10.59
N LEU A 334 5.78 -0.38 -10.86
CA LEU A 334 7.22 -0.10 -10.77
C LEU A 334 7.65 0.85 -9.65
N GLU A 335 6.73 1.33 -8.81
CA GLU A 335 7.07 2.32 -7.77
C GLU A 335 8.17 1.84 -6.81
N ASP A 336 8.21 0.54 -6.49
CA ASP A 336 9.23 -0.07 -5.61
C ASP A 336 10.22 -1.00 -6.36
N ASN A 337 10.19 -1.00 -7.69
CA ASN A 337 11.03 -1.92 -8.47
C ASN A 337 12.52 -1.50 -8.40
N THR A 338 13.42 -2.45 -8.15
CA THR A 338 14.86 -2.15 -8.01
C THR A 338 15.61 -1.95 -9.32
N ASP A 339 15.04 -2.43 -10.42
CA ASP A 339 15.70 -2.51 -11.72
C ASP A 339 15.19 -1.41 -12.68
N TYR A 340 13.92 -1.02 -12.54
CA TYR A 340 13.25 -0.09 -13.43
C TYR A 340 12.47 0.98 -12.67
N SER A 341 12.20 2.10 -13.32
CA SER A 341 11.18 3.07 -12.91
C SER A 341 10.63 3.81 -14.12
N VAL A 342 9.33 4.08 -14.15
CA VAL A 342 8.70 4.90 -15.19
C VAL A 342 8.22 6.19 -14.57
N SER A 343 8.61 7.32 -15.15
CA SER A 343 8.18 8.65 -14.69
C SER A 343 6.82 9.05 -15.26
N ASP A 344 6.18 10.06 -14.67
CA ASP A 344 4.85 10.58 -15.09
C ASP A 344 4.76 10.99 -16.57
N ASN A 345 5.89 11.28 -17.23
CA ASN A 345 5.92 11.63 -18.66
C ASN A 345 6.11 10.41 -19.59
N GLY A 346 6.17 9.20 -19.02
CA GLY A 346 6.36 7.94 -19.74
C GLY A 346 7.82 7.51 -19.97
N THR A 347 8.80 8.29 -19.53
CA THR A 347 10.24 7.91 -19.62
C THR A 347 10.52 6.71 -18.71
N LEU A 348 11.13 5.66 -19.27
CA LEU A 348 11.61 4.49 -18.54
C LEU A 348 13.10 4.65 -18.21
N THR A 349 13.42 4.57 -16.93
CA THR A 349 14.77 4.51 -16.40
C THR A 349 15.13 3.07 -16.06
N ILE A 350 16.24 2.59 -16.61
CA ILE A 350 16.87 1.33 -16.23
C ILE A 350 17.97 1.66 -15.23
N LYS A 351 17.84 1.21 -13.98
CA LYS A 351 18.72 1.61 -12.87
C LYS A 351 20.13 1.03 -12.99
N SER A 352 20.27 -0.16 -13.58
CA SER A 352 21.56 -0.76 -13.93
C SER A 352 21.39 -1.65 -15.16
N VAL A 353 21.97 -1.23 -16.28
CA VAL A 353 21.76 -1.87 -17.58
C VAL A 353 22.60 -3.15 -17.71
N LYS A 354 22.01 -4.20 -18.27
CA LYS A 354 22.58 -5.54 -18.45
C LYS A 354 22.61 -5.93 -19.93
N MET A 355 23.52 -6.83 -20.31
CA MET A 355 23.66 -7.27 -21.72
C MET A 355 22.41 -7.96 -22.29
N ASP A 356 21.57 -8.59 -21.46
CA ASP A 356 20.31 -9.23 -21.87
C ASP A 356 19.19 -8.22 -22.20
N GLN A 357 19.35 -6.96 -21.81
CA GLN A 357 18.45 -5.85 -22.13
C GLN A 357 18.80 -5.16 -23.47
N ASN A 358 19.87 -5.60 -24.14
CA ASN A 358 20.29 -5.09 -25.44
C ASN A 358 19.29 -5.46 -26.54
N GLY A 359 18.78 -4.47 -27.28
CA GLY A 359 17.86 -4.71 -28.39
C GLY A 359 16.77 -3.66 -28.52
N ALA A 360 15.69 -4.04 -29.19
CA ALA A 360 14.54 -3.18 -29.45
C ALA A 360 13.51 -3.28 -28.31
N TRP A 361 13.40 -2.21 -27.52
CA TRP A 361 12.36 -2.04 -26.51
C TRP A 361 11.08 -1.51 -27.15
N THR A 362 9.92 -2.08 -26.84
CA THR A 362 8.65 -1.60 -27.38
C THR A 362 7.99 -0.67 -26.37
N ILE A 363 7.58 0.52 -26.81
CA ILE A 363 6.70 1.42 -26.05
C ILE A 363 5.30 1.33 -26.66
N ASP A 364 4.32 1.08 -25.81
CA ASP A 364 2.90 1.08 -26.13
C ASP A 364 2.22 2.20 -25.33
N VAL A 365 1.54 3.11 -26.03
CA VAL A 365 0.73 4.15 -25.41
C VAL A 365 -0.74 3.99 -25.80
N ARG A 366 -1.65 4.14 -24.84
CA ARG A 366 -3.08 3.95 -25.07
C ARG A 366 -3.91 5.01 -24.37
N ASN A 367 -4.91 5.55 -25.08
CA ASN A 367 -6.01 6.26 -24.45
C ASN A 367 -7.35 5.78 -25.00
N VAL A 368 -8.43 6.49 -24.65
CA VAL A 368 -9.80 6.13 -25.05
C VAL A 368 -10.05 6.21 -26.56
N LEU A 369 -9.22 6.91 -27.33
CA LEU A 369 -9.40 7.09 -28.77
C LEU A 369 -8.60 6.09 -29.61
N ASN A 370 -7.37 5.75 -29.20
CA ASN A 370 -6.52 4.84 -29.94
C ASN A 370 -5.40 4.24 -29.08
N LYS A 371 -4.68 3.29 -29.69
CA LYS A 371 -3.37 2.83 -29.26
C LYS A 371 -2.34 3.26 -30.30
N ASP A 372 -1.15 3.66 -29.84
CA ASP A 372 0.03 3.88 -30.68
C ASP A 372 1.21 3.10 -30.10
N SER A 373 2.15 2.69 -30.95
CA SER A 373 3.23 1.79 -30.58
C SER A 373 4.46 1.98 -31.46
N THR A 374 5.64 1.94 -30.84
CA THR A 374 6.91 1.98 -31.58
C THR A 374 8.02 1.29 -30.79
N THR A 375 9.19 1.14 -31.42
CA THR A 375 10.36 0.54 -30.80
C THR A 375 11.51 1.53 -30.64
N VAL A 376 12.18 1.49 -29.49
CA VAL A 376 13.39 2.24 -29.18
C VAL A 376 14.57 1.27 -29.05
N THR A 377 15.68 1.58 -29.72
CA THR A 377 16.89 0.74 -29.66
C THR A 377 17.74 1.08 -28.44
N VAL A 378 18.10 0.05 -27.68
CA VAL A 378 19.09 0.10 -26.60
C VAL A 378 20.30 -0.71 -27.00
N ASN A 379 21.47 -0.07 -27.05
CA ASN A 379 22.75 -0.71 -27.33
C ASN A 379 23.59 -0.74 -26.05
N VAL A 380 23.94 -1.95 -25.61
CA VAL A 380 24.74 -2.17 -24.40
C VAL A 380 26.15 -2.60 -24.80
N THR A 381 27.16 -1.85 -24.37
CA THR A 381 28.56 -2.19 -24.59
C THR A 381 29.17 -2.83 -23.35
N GLN A 382 29.98 -3.87 -23.54
CA GLN A 382 30.73 -4.48 -22.43
C GLN A 382 31.70 -3.48 -21.82
N LYS A 383 31.77 -3.48 -20.49
CA LYS A 383 32.80 -2.77 -19.75
C LYS A 383 34.16 -3.31 -20.17
N ALA A 384 35.05 -2.43 -20.64
CA ALA A 384 36.42 -2.82 -20.94
C ALA A 384 37.09 -3.37 -19.66
N THR A 385 37.39 -4.66 -19.64
CA THR A 385 38.23 -5.26 -18.61
C THR A 385 39.62 -4.66 -18.78
N PRO A 386 40.25 -4.03 -17.77
CA PRO A 386 41.65 -3.66 -17.89
C PRO A 386 42.45 -4.94 -18.15
N GLU A 387 43.07 -5.04 -19.32
CA GLU A 387 44.01 -6.12 -19.65
C GLU A 387 45.05 -6.16 -18.53
N ALA A 388 45.05 -7.25 -17.77
CA ALA A 388 46.14 -7.52 -16.86
C ALA A 388 47.40 -7.65 -17.74
N GLU A 389 48.32 -6.69 -17.64
CA GLU A 389 49.66 -6.82 -18.21
C GLU A 389 50.27 -8.13 -17.70
N ALA A 390 50.27 -9.15 -18.55
CA ALA A 390 50.98 -10.37 -18.29
C ALA A 390 52.47 -10.04 -18.25
N LYS A 391 53.01 -9.83 -17.04
CA LYS A 391 54.45 -9.89 -16.80
C LYS A 391 54.93 -11.27 -17.23
N SER A 392 55.60 -11.31 -18.38
CA SER A 392 56.38 -12.44 -18.86
C SER A 392 57.51 -12.72 -17.85
N ASP A 393 57.27 -13.60 -16.89
CA ASP A 393 58.33 -14.22 -16.13
C ASP A 393 58.94 -15.36 -16.96
N ASN A 394 60.19 -15.17 -17.36
CA ASN A 394 61.02 -16.16 -18.02
C ASN A 394 61.12 -17.43 -17.14
N GLY A 395 60.62 -18.55 -17.63
CA GLY A 395 60.67 -19.79 -16.85
C GLY A 395 60.33 -21.06 -17.63
N VAL A 396 61.32 -21.56 -18.37
CA VAL A 396 61.55 -22.98 -18.71
C VAL A 396 60.59 -23.64 -19.71
N LEU A 397 61.08 -23.78 -20.94
CA LEU A 397 60.67 -24.81 -21.88
C LEU A 397 60.95 -26.22 -21.32
N ILE A 398 59.92 -27.06 -21.23
CA ILE A 398 60.07 -28.51 -21.40
C ILE A 398 59.11 -28.93 -22.49
N GLY A 399 59.67 -29.25 -23.66
CA GLY A 399 58.91 -29.81 -24.78
C GLY A 399 58.68 -31.31 -24.61
N ALA A 400 57.49 -31.76 -24.97
CA ALA A 400 57.28 -33.02 -25.68
C ALA A 400 55.86 -33.02 -26.28
N CYS A 401 55.78 -33.01 -27.62
CA CYS A 401 54.59 -33.37 -28.36
C CYS A 401 54.52 -34.90 -28.50
N ALA A 402 53.33 -35.49 -28.33
CA ALA A 402 52.75 -36.50 -29.24
C ALA A 402 51.51 -37.18 -28.61
N GLY A 403 50.45 -37.37 -29.43
CA GLY A 403 49.43 -38.42 -29.22
C GLY A 403 48.03 -37.91 -28.88
N GLY A 404 47.07 -38.10 -29.80
CA GLY A 404 45.68 -37.68 -29.66
C GLY A 404 44.73 -38.71 -29.03
N GLY A 405 43.42 -38.42 -29.10
CA GLY A 405 42.34 -39.40 -28.90
C GLY A 405 41.34 -39.07 -27.78
N VAL A 406 40.27 -38.36 -28.16
CA VAL A 406 38.85 -38.54 -27.80
C VAL A 406 38.47 -39.42 -26.56
N ALA A 407 37.85 -38.74 -25.58
CA ALA A 407 36.62 -39.08 -24.83
C ALA A 407 36.59 -39.89 -23.49
N LEU A 408 35.62 -39.41 -22.68
CA LEU A 408 34.79 -40.03 -21.63
C LEU A 408 35.21 -39.98 -20.13
N LEU A 409 34.53 -39.06 -19.42
CA LEU A 409 33.61 -39.25 -18.25
C LEU A 409 34.02 -40.04 -16.98
N CYS A 410 33.75 -39.38 -15.85
CA CYS A 410 33.21 -39.84 -14.53
C CYS A 410 34.08 -39.40 -13.32
N LEU A 411 33.65 -38.38 -12.55
CA LEU A 411 32.77 -38.43 -11.36
C LEU A 411 33.46 -38.93 -10.07
N ILE A 412 33.57 -37.99 -9.10
CA ILE A 412 33.53 -38.13 -7.63
C ILE A 412 34.78 -38.80 -7.00
N ILE A 413 35.46 -38.19 -6.01
CA ILE A 413 35.15 -38.31 -4.57
C ILE A 413 35.82 -37.17 -3.79
N ILE A 414 34.99 -36.44 -3.03
CA ILE A 414 35.36 -35.68 -1.84
C ILE A 414 35.64 -36.68 -0.71
N ILE A 415 36.75 -36.56 0.02
CA ILE A 415 36.83 -36.78 1.48
C ILE A 415 38.13 -36.17 2.01
N ALA A 416 37.97 -35.33 3.03
CA ALA A 416 39.00 -34.77 3.87
C ALA A 416 39.74 -35.85 4.68
N VAL A 417 40.91 -35.52 5.23
CA VAL A 417 41.25 -35.65 6.67
C VAL A 417 42.78 -35.79 6.87
N CYS A 418 43.27 -34.84 7.66
CA CYS A 418 44.37 -34.91 8.62
C CYS A 418 45.85 -34.77 8.22
N CYS A 419 46.39 -33.70 8.82
CA CYS A 419 47.47 -33.71 9.79
C CYS A 419 48.83 -33.15 9.34
N LYS A 420 49.06 -31.93 9.83
CA LYS A 420 50.19 -31.56 10.71
C LYS A 420 51.57 -31.98 10.19
N ASN A 421 52.36 -30.95 9.88
CA ASN A 421 53.60 -30.78 10.63
C ASN A 421 53.79 -29.33 11.09
N LYS A 422 53.69 -29.18 12.42
CA LYS A 422 54.15 -28.05 13.22
C LYS A 422 55.65 -27.84 13.05
N LYS A 423 56.08 -26.59 13.20
CA LYS A 423 57.14 -26.08 14.11
C LYS A 423 57.72 -24.81 13.48
N ASN A 424 58.14 -23.74 14.17
CA ASN A 424 58.03 -23.24 15.53
C ASN A 424 58.68 -21.84 15.47
N LYS A 425 58.18 -20.88 16.27
CA LYS A 425 58.88 -19.78 16.99
C LYS A 425 57.82 -18.72 17.32
N VAL A 426 57.25 -18.66 18.54
CA VAL A 426 57.85 -18.13 19.79
C VAL A 426 58.66 -16.88 19.44
N GLY A 427 58.23 -15.64 19.68
CA GLY A 427 57.39 -15.09 20.73
C GLY A 427 58.23 -14.03 21.44
N LYS A 428 57.74 -12.78 21.54
CA LYS A 428 57.96 -11.88 22.69
C LYS A 428 57.13 -10.61 22.55
N VAL A 429 56.39 -10.36 23.62
CA VAL A 429 55.59 -9.18 23.98
C VAL A 429 56.42 -8.33 24.94
N GLY A 430 56.14 -7.02 24.97
CA GLY A 430 56.54 -6.08 26.03
C GLY A 430 57.61 -5.10 25.56
N GLU A 431 57.56 -3.80 25.81
CA GLU A 431 56.74 -2.95 26.68
C GLU A 431 56.79 -1.51 26.11
N THR A 432 55.80 -0.71 26.48
CA THR A 432 55.73 0.75 26.33
C THR A 432 56.91 1.48 26.99
N PRO A 433 57.17 2.73 26.59
CA PRO A 433 56.72 3.85 27.41
C PRO A 433 55.64 4.71 26.76
#